data_AF-A0A497YJA0-F1
#
_entry.id   AF-A0A497YJA0-F1
#
_cell.length_a   1.000
_cell.length_b   1.000
_cell.length_c   1.000
_cell.angle_alpha   90.00
_cell.angle_beta   90.00
_cell.angle_gamma   90.00
#
_symmetry.space_group_name_H-M   'P 1'
#
loop_
_entity.id
_entity.type
_entity.pdbx_description
1 polymer ?
#
loop_
_entity_poly.entity_id
_entity_poly.type
_entity_poly.pdbx_seq_one_letter_code
_entity_poly.pdbx_strand_id
1 'polypeptide(L)'
;MAHDTHDIHRSRAEFEFIKRKRATEMRGQLTSFAMMIFLTLIAFTVVAADFSNYLIVPIILLLAAIQVVLQLYNFMHMSNKGHGMMAFFMFSGIFVAFTIVLTMVTIVWW
;
A
#
# COMPACT_ATOMS: atom_id res chain seq x y z
N MET A 1 39.02 -2.59 -25.68
CA MET A 1 38.09 -1.67 -24.99
C MET A 1 37.64 -2.36 -23.73
N ALA A 2 38.40 -2.19 -22.65
CA ALA A 2 38.07 -2.73 -21.34
C ALA A 2 37.08 -1.75 -20.68
N HIS A 3 36.02 -2.31 -20.12
CA HIS A 3 34.92 -1.62 -19.48
C HIS A 3 35.44 -1.02 -18.17
N ASP A 4 35.58 0.31 -18.10
CA ASP A 4 35.93 1.04 -16.88
C ASP A 4 34.83 0.83 -15.84
N THR A 5 34.99 -0.23 -15.06
CA THR A 5 34.23 -0.42 -13.83
C THR A 5 34.78 0.60 -12.84
N HIS A 6 34.07 1.70 -12.68
CA HIS A 6 34.28 2.63 -11.58
C HIS A 6 34.12 1.83 -10.27
N ASP A 7 35.23 1.31 -9.77
CA ASP A 7 35.37 0.77 -8.42
C ASP A 7 35.22 1.95 -7.47
N ILE A 8 33.96 2.31 -7.18
CA ILE A 8 33.65 3.24 -6.10
C ILE A 8 34.09 2.51 -4.82
N HIS A 9 35.34 2.70 -4.42
CA HIS A 9 35.87 2.23 -3.15
C HIS A 9 35.20 3.05 -2.04
N ARG A 10 33.90 2.79 -1.81
CA ARG A 10 33.14 3.39 -0.73
C ARG A 10 33.86 3.03 0.56
N SER A 11 34.29 4.05 1.30
CA SER A 11 34.95 3.88 2.59
C SER A 11 34.10 2.98 3.48
N ARG A 12 34.71 2.13 4.33
CA ARG A 12 33.98 1.24 5.25
C ARG A 12 32.92 1.99 6.08
N ALA A 13 33.18 3.27 6.36
CA ALA A 13 32.23 4.17 7.02
C ALA A 13 30.93 4.38 6.21
N GLU A 14 31.01 4.54 4.88
CA GLU A 14 29.83 4.70 4.02
C GLU A 14 28.98 3.43 3.94
N PHE A 15 29.62 2.26 3.90
CA PHE A 15 28.92 0.97 3.94
C PHE A 15 28.12 0.79 5.24
N GLU A 16 28.72 1.12 6.39
CA GLU A 16 28.06 1.09 7.68
C GLU A 16 26.91 2.10 7.77
N PHE A 17 27.08 3.31 7.22
CA PHE A 17 26.02 4.32 7.14
C PHE A 17 24.83 3.86 6.28
N ILE A 18 25.09 3.29 5.10
CA ILE A 18 24.05 2.78 4.20
C ILE A 18 23.35 1.56 4.80
N LYS A 19 24.06 0.69 5.51
CA LYS A 19 23.49 -0.46 6.21
C LYS A 19 22.53 -0.02 7.33
N ARG A 20 22.92 0.98 8.13
CA ARG A 20 22.07 1.57 9.18
C ARG A 20 20.85 2.26 8.59
N LYS A 21 21.02 3.03 7.51
CA LYS A 21 19.92 3.73 6.83
C LYS A 21 18.88 2.74 6.28
N ARG A 22 19.33 1.69 5.58
CA ARG A 22 18.45 0.63 5.07
C ARG A 22 17.70 -0.10 6.18
N ALA A 23 18.36 -0.38 7.32
CA ALA A 23 17.70 -1.02 8.45
C ALA A 23 16.55 -0.17 9.03
N THR A 24 16.69 1.15 9.04
CA THR A 24 15.61 2.07 9.46
C THR A 24 14.48 2.12 8.44
N GLU A 25 14.79 2.16 7.15
CA GLU A 25 13.80 2.12 6.06
C GLU A 25 13.00 0.80 6.05
N MET A 26 13.67 -0.34 6.29
CA MET A 26 13.02 -1.65 6.40
C MET A 26 12.05 -1.74 7.59
N ARG A 27 12.34 -1.06 8.71
CA ARG A 27 11.42 -1.02 9.87
C ARG A 27 10.15 -0.25 9.56
N GLY A 28 10.23 0.81 8.77
CA GLY A 28 9.06 1.54 8.28
C GLY A 28 8.16 0.63 7.44
N GLN A 29 8.74 -0.04 6.44
CA GLN A 29 8.03 -1.00 5.59
C GLN A 29 7.42 -2.17 6.38
N LEU A 30 8.14 -2.68 7.38
CA LEU A 30 7.63 -3.77 8.23
C LEU A 30 6.47 -3.33 9.12
N THR A 31 6.50 -2.09 9.64
CA THR A 31 5.39 -1.53 10.44
C THR A 31 4.14 -1.35 9.59
N SER A 32 4.32 -0.81 8.40
CA SER A 32 3.32 -0.68 7.35
C SER A 32 2.68 -2.02 6.98
N PHE A 33 3.50 -3.05 6.77
CA PHE A 33 3.05 -4.40 6.45
C PHE A 33 2.31 -5.07 7.62
N ALA A 34 2.82 -4.95 8.84
CA ALA A 34 2.19 -5.47 10.04
C ALA A 34 0.80 -4.84 10.28
N MET A 35 0.65 -3.54 10.01
CA MET A 35 -0.64 -2.86 10.10
C MET A 35 -1.68 -3.43 9.13
N MET A 36 -1.30 -3.74 7.88
CA MET A 36 -2.23 -4.36 6.91
C MET A 36 -2.74 -5.70 7.40
N ILE A 37 -1.83 -6.57 7.83
CA ILE A 37 -2.15 -7.90 8.38
C ILE A 37 -3.06 -7.77 9.61
N PHE A 38 -2.79 -6.82 10.49
CA PHE A 38 -3.61 -6.59 11.67
C PHE A 38 -5.06 -6.25 11.30
N LEU A 39 -5.27 -5.31 10.37
CA LEU A 39 -6.63 -4.95 9.95
C LEU A 39 -7.33 -6.07 9.16
N THR A 40 -6.62 -6.89 8.37
CA THR A 40 -7.24 -8.02 7.66
C THR A 40 -7.65 -9.14 8.62
N LEU A 41 -6.85 -9.40 9.65
CA LEU A 41 -7.21 -10.35 10.70
C LEU A 41 -8.48 -9.90 11.42
N ILE A 42 -8.64 -8.60 11.72
CA ILE A 42 -9.90 -8.08 12.29
C ILE A 42 -11.07 -8.36 11.36
N ALA A 43 -10.94 -8.06 10.06
CA ALA A 43 -12.00 -8.35 9.09
C ALA A 43 -12.37 -9.85 9.09
N PHE A 44 -11.40 -10.75 9.08
CA PHE A 44 -11.66 -12.20 9.15
C PHE A 44 -12.32 -12.64 10.45
N THR A 45 -11.93 -12.08 11.59
CA THR A 45 -12.60 -12.39 12.87
C THR A 45 -14.06 -11.95 12.89
N VAL A 46 -14.38 -10.81 12.25
CA VAL A 46 -15.77 -10.33 12.12
C VAL A 46 -16.60 -11.25 11.23
N VAL A 47 -16.01 -11.82 10.16
CA VAL A 47 -16.69 -12.82 9.32
C VAL A 47 -16.88 -14.13 10.06
N ALA A 48 -15.86 -14.58 10.79
CA ALA A 48 -15.88 -15.85 11.52
C ALA A 48 -16.88 -15.87 12.69
N ALA A 49 -17.32 -14.70 13.16
CA ALA A 49 -18.35 -14.56 14.19
C ALA A 49 -19.78 -14.88 13.71
N ASP A 50 -19.96 -15.25 12.43
CA ASP A 50 -21.20 -15.79 11.83
C ASP A 50 -22.46 -14.94 12.10
N PHE A 51 -22.31 -13.61 12.06
CA PHE A 51 -23.44 -12.69 12.01
C PHE A 51 -24.23 -12.82 10.70
N SER A 52 -25.46 -12.30 10.67
CA SER A 52 -26.26 -12.28 9.44
C SER A 52 -25.50 -11.66 8.27
N ASN A 53 -25.49 -12.33 7.11
CA ASN A 53 -24.81 -11.89 5.89
C ASN A 53 -25.16 -10.45 5.48
N TYR A 54 -26.36 -9.98 5.82
CA TYR A 54 -26.80 -8.60 5.58
C TYR A 54 -25.99 -7.54 6.36
N LEU A 55 -25.42 -7.90 7.52
CA LEU A 55 -24.57 -7.02 8.32
C LEU A 55 -23.09 -7.22 7.97
N ILE A 56 -22.67 -8.44 7.70
CA ILE A 56 -21.27 -8.78 7.40
C ILE A 56 -20.81 -8.13 6.10
N VAL A 57 -21.58 -8.26 5.02
CA VAL A 57 -21.20 -7.77 3.68
C VAL A 57 -20.84 -6.28 3.65
N PRO A 58 -21.69 -5.35 4.15
CA PRO A 58 -21.35 -3.93 4.14
C PRO A 58 -20.16 -3.59 5.05
N ILE A 59 -20.00 -4.29 6.18
CA ILE A 59 -18.89 -4.09 7.11
C ILE A 59 -17.55 -4.49 6.45
N ILE A 60 -17.50 -5.64 5.79
CA ILE A 60 -16.30 -6.07 5.06
C ILE A 60 -15.99 -5.10 3.92
N LEU A 61 -16.99 -4.66 3.15
CA LEU A 61 -16.80 -3.69 2.06
C LEU A 61 -16.21 -2.37 2.57
N LEU A 62 -16.69 -1.86 3.71
CA LEU A 62 -16.13 -0.68 4.36
C LEU A 62 -14.67 -0.91 4.79
N LEU A 63 -14.38 -2.04 5.44
CA LEU A 63 -13.02 -2.41 5.84
C LEU A 63 -12.11 -2.59 4.63
N ALA A 64 -12.60 -3.15 3.52
CA ALA A 64 -11.87 -3.31 2.28
C ALA A 64 -11.54 -1.96 1.63
N ALA A 65 -12.46 -0.99 1.66
CA ALA A 65 -12.18 0.37 1.21
C ALA A 65 -11.08 1.04 2.06
N ILE A 66 -11.14 0.88 3.39
CA ILE A 66 -10.08 1.35 4.31
C ILE A 66 -8.74 0.68 3.98
N GLN A 67 -8.74 -0.61 3.68
CA GLN A 67 -7.53 -1.34 3.25
C GLN A 67 -6.94 -0.75 1.98
N VAL A 68 -7.75 -0.45 0.95
CA VAL A 68 -7.25 0.18 -0.29
C VAL A 68 -6.63 1.54 0.00
N VAL A 69 -7.25 2.37 0.84
CA VAL A 69 -6.71 3.69 1.21
C VAL A 69 -5.40 3.56 1.99
N LEU A 70 -5.34 2.67 2.98
CA LEU A 70 -4.12 2.43 3.76
C LEU A 70 -3.01 1.81 2.91
N GLN A 71 -3.34 0.95 1.95
CA GLN A 71 -2.36 0.43 1.00
C GLN A 71 -1.80 1.54 0.12
N LEU A 72 -2.65 2.42 -0.41
CA LEU A 72 -2.20 3.59 -1.17
C LEU A 72 -1.36 4.55 -0.30
N TYR A 73 -1.74 4.77 0.96
CA TYR A 73 -1.01 5.64 1.90
C TYR A 73 0.35 5.08 2.31
N ASN A 74 0.45 3.78 2.58
CA ASN A 74 1.73 3.12 2.91
C ASN A 74 2.69 3.06 1.74
N PHE A 75 2.17 2.83 0.52
CA PHE A 75 2.98 2.96 -0.69
C PHE A 75 3.41 4.42 -0.92
N MET A 76 2.62 5.39 -0.44
CA MET A 76 2.99 6.81 -0.32
C MET A 76 3.90 7.11 0.88
N HIS A 77 4.91 6.27 1.12
CA HIS A 77 5.97 6.56 2.08
C HIS A 77 6.63 7.91 1.74
N MET A 78 6.20 8.93 2.49
CA MET A 78 6.64 10.31 2.41
C MET A 78 8.06 10.39 2.96
N SER A 79 9.04 10.00 2.14
CA SER A 79 10.43 10.40 2.30
C SER A 79 11.03 10.76 0.95
N ASN A 80 10.35 11.63 0.20
CA ASN A 80 10.96 12.82 -0.42
C ASN A 80 9.97 13.57 -1.32
N LYS A 81 9.94 14.90 -1.13
CA LYS A 81 9.51 15.97 -2.06
C LYS A 81 9.11 15.50 -3.47
N GLY A 82 7.80 15.45 -3.74
CA GLY A 82 7.28 15.17 -5.08
C GLY A 82 5.76 15.36 -5.16
N HIS A 83 5.29 16.60 -5.02
CA HIS A 83 3.87 16.98 -4.93
C HIS A 83 3.01 16.76 -6.21
N GLY A 84 3.45 15.97 -7.20
CA GLY A 84 2.69 15.74 -8.44
C GLY A 84 2.22 14.29 -8.63
N MET A 85 3.09 13.32 -8.33
CA MET A 85 2.82 11.91 -8.65
C MET A 85 1.75 11.30 -7.73
N MET A 86 1.75 11.68 -6.45
CA MET A 86 0.74 11.21 -5.49
C MET A 86 -0.68 11.68 -5.86
N ALA A 87 -0.83 12.95 -6.25
CA ALA A 87 -2.13 13.49 -6.68
C ALA A 87 -2.63 12.81 -7.97
N PHE A 88 -1.71 12.55 -8.92
CA PHE A 88 -2.03 11.83 -10.14
C PHE A 88 -2.50 10.39 -9.89
N PHE A 89 -1.80 9.65 -9.03
CA PHE A 89 -2.22 8.28 -8.67
C PHE A 89 -3.53 8.25 -7.90
N MET A 90 -3.79 9.23 -7.03
CA MET A 90 -5.06 9.32 -6.30
C MET A 90 -6.24 9.63 -7.24
N PHE A 91 -6.07 10.58 -8.17
CA PHE A 91 -7.10 10.90 -9.15
C PHE A 91 -7.34 9.73 -10.14
N SER A 92 -6.27 9.08 -10.60
CA SER A 92 -6.35 7.88 -11.44
C SER A 92 -7.04 6.72 -10.71
N GLY A 93 -6.70 6.47 -9.45
CA GLY A 93 -7.33 5.44 -8.62
C GLY A 93 -8.83 5.69 -8.43
N ILE A 94 -9.23 6.93 -8.15
CA ILE A 94 -10.64 7.32 -8.04
C ILE A 94 -11.35 7.15 -9.40
N PHE A 95 -10.73 7.55 -10.50
CA PHE A 95 -11.29 7.41 -11.84
C PHE A 95 -11.52 5.95 -12.23
N VAL A 96 -10.54 5.08 -11.97
CA VAL A 96 -10.65 3.64 -12.23
C VAL A 96 -11.70 2.99 -11.34
N ALA A 97 -11.70 3.29 -10.02
CA ALA A 97 -12.72 2.77 -9.10
C ALA A 97 -14.14 3.20 -9.51
N PHE A 98 -14.31 4.48 -9.87
CA PHE A 98 -15.58 5.01 -10.36
C PHE A 98 -16.03 4.30 -11.64
N THR A 99 -15.13 4.11 -12.61
CA THR A 99 -15.43 3.43 -13.87
C THR A 99 -15.83 1.97 -13.62
N ILE A 100 -15.11 1.25 -12.75
CA ILE A 100 -15.42 -0.15 -12.42
C ILE A 100 -16.80 -0.27 -11.76
N VAL A 101 -17.10 0.59 -10.78
CA VAL A 101 -18.41 0.58 -10.10
C VAL A 101 -19.52 0.91 -11.10
N LEU A 102 -19.32 1.92 -11.96
CA LEU A 102 -20.28 2.29 -12.99
C LEU A 102 -20.53 1.11 -13.94
N THR A 103 -19.48 0.45 -14.44
CA THR A 103 -19.59 -0.73 -15.30
C THR A 103 -20.31 -1.89 -14.60
N MET A 104 -20.00 -2.17 -13.34
CA MET A 104 -20.67 -3.24 -12.57
C MET A 104 -22.15 -2.95 -12.35
N VAL A 105 -22.53 -1.71 -12.03
CA VAL A 105 -23.93 -1.34 -11.81
C VAL A 105 -24.72 -1.28 -13.12
N THR A 106 -24.10 -0.83 -14.22
CA THR A 106 -24.81 -0.58 -15.49
C THR A 106 -24.79 -1.74 -16.48
N ILE A 107 -23.72 -2.55 -16.53
CA ILE A 107 -23.57 -3.63 -17.50
C ILE A 107 -23.83 -5.00 -16.88
N VAL A 108 -23.41 -5.23 -15.63
CA VAL A 108 -23.50 -6.57 -15.00
C VAL A 108 -24.84 -6.79 -14.30
N TRP A 109 -25.50 -5.71 -13.83
CA TRP A 109 -26.75 -5.82 -13.08
C TRP A 109 -28.03 -5.71 -13.94
N TRP A 110 -27.88 -5.76 -15.26
CA TRP A 110 -28.95 -5.88 -16.25
C TRP A 110 -28.78 -7.21 -17.00
#